data_AF-A0A968BWF7-F1
#
_entry.id   AF-A0A968BWF7-F1
#
_cell.length_a   1.000
_cell.length_b   1.000
_cell.length_c   1.000
_cell.angle_alpha   90.00
_cell.angle_beta   90.00
_cell.angle_gamma   90.00
#
_symmetry.space_group_name_H-M   'P 1'
#
loop_
_entity.id
_entity.type
_entity.pdbx_description
1 polymer ?
#
loop_
_entity_poly.entity_id
_entity_poly.type
_entity_poly.pdbx_seq_one_letter_code
_entity_poly.pdbx_strand_id
1 'polypeptide(L)' 'EDVCEYYERGLLAPGVDYETPPPYLEAIGDPMDEEGYVHLPQEPGLGYRLIWDYIEANRLD' A
#
# COMPACT_ATOMS: atom_id res chain seq x y z
N GLU A 1 -16.02 -22.35 -10.46
CA GLU A 1 -15.96 -21.40 -9.35
C GLU A 1 -15.00 -20.31 -9.77
N ASP A 2 -15.45 -19.06 -9.74
CA ASP A 2 -14.55 -17.93 -9.99
C ASP A 2 -13.78 -17.68 -8.69
N VAL A 3 -12.58 -18.25 -8.61
CA VAL A 3 -11.68 -18.06 -7.49
C VAL A 3 -10.64 -17.02 -7.87
N CYS A 4 -10.42 -16.05 -6.99
CA CYS A 4 -9.32 -15.11 -7.11
C CYS A 4 -8.09 -15.75 -6.47
N GLU A 5 -7.18 -16.26 -7.29
CA GLU A 5 -5.97 -16.96 -6.83
C GLU A 5 -4.88 -15.99 -6.34
N TYR A 6 -4.82 -14.79 -6.91
CA TYR A 6 -3.75 -13.83 -6.66
C TYR A 6 -4.29 -12.43 -6.40
N TYR A 7 -3.58 -11.72 -5.52
CA TYR A 7 -3.62 -10.26 -5.45
C TYR A 7 -2.54 -9.71 -6.40
N GLU A 8 -2.92 -8.78 -7.28
CA GLU A 8 -1.96 -8.13 -8.16
C GLU A 8 -1.16 -7.07 -7.38
N ARG A 9 0.15 -7.29 -7.20
CA ARG A 9 1.05 -6.39 -6.49
C ARG A 9 2.06 -5.74 -7.44
N GLY A 10 1.86 -4.46 -7.76
CA GLY A 10 2.72 -3.76 -8.71
C GLY A 10 2.16 -2.41 -9.20
N LEU A 11 2.76 -1.82 -10.24
CA LEU A 11 3.85 -2.36 -11.07
C LEU A 11 5.21 -2.38 -10.36
N LEU A 12 6.07 -3.32 -10.76
CA LEU A 12 7.44 -3.47 -10.25
C LEU A 12 8.46 -3.15 -11.36
N ALA A 13 9.56 -2.50 -11.00
CA ALA A 13 10.65 -2.18 -11.92
C ALA A 13 12.01 -2.18 -11.19
N PRO A 14 13.12 -2.52 -11.88
CA PRO A 14 14.45 -2.39 -11.31
C PRO A 14 14.74 -0.95 -10.86
N GLY A 15 15.28 -0.78 -9.65
CA GLY A 15 15.62 0.52 -9.08
C GLY A 15 14.46 1.26 -8.41
N VAL A 16 13.26 0.67 -8.40
CA VAL A 16 12.12 1.15 -7.62
C VAL A 16 11.95 0.24 -6.41
N ASP A 17 11.97 0.82 -5.22
CA ASP A 17 11.61 0.11 -4.00
C ASP A 17 10.10 0.24 -3.76
N TYR A 18 9.36 -0.83 -4.05
CA TYR A 18 7.91 -0.88 -3.84
C TYR A 18 7.54 -0.83 -2.36
N GLU A 19 8.43 -1.29 -1.47
CA GLU A 19 8.17 -1.33 -0.03
C GLU A 19 8.21 0.06 0.62
N THR A 20 8.74 1.07 -0.09
CA THR A 20 8.71 2.46 0.36
C THR A 20 7.29 3.03 0.24
N PRO A 21 6.63 3.39 1.35
CA PRO A 21 5.31 4.01 1.29
C PRO A 21 5.38 5.35 0.55
N PRO A 22 4.33 5.71 -0.21
CA PRO A 22 4.26 7.05 -0.77
C PRO A 22 4.16 8.08 0.38
N PRO A 23 4.59 9.34 0.18
CA PRO A 23 4.72 10.32 1.26
C PRO A 23 3.43 10.65 2.04
N TYR A 24 2.26 10.33 1.48
CA TYR A 24 0.96 10.54 2.12
C TYR A 24 0.47 9.32 2.93
N LEU A 25 1.25 8.24 3.02
CA LEU A 25 0.94 7.04 3.80
C LEU A 25 2.03 6.74 4.82
N GLU A 26 1.63 6.33 6.03
CA GLU A 26 2.57 5.87 7.07
C GLU A 26 3.12 4.47 6.80
N ALA A 27 2.39 3.65 6.04
CA ALA A 27 2.75 2.28 5.68
C ALA A 27 2.04 1.87 4.38
N ILE A 28 2.59 0.89 3.66
CA ILE A 28 1.92 0.27 2.50
C ILE A 28 0.68 -0.50 2.95
N GLY A 29 -0.34 -0.55 2.08
CA GLY A 29 -1.60 -1.24 2.36
C GLY A 29 -1.58 -2.74 2.11
N ASP A 30 -0.50 -3.23 1.51
CA ASP A 30 -0.34 -4.59 1.00
C ASP A 30 1.06 -5.15 1.36
N PRO A 31 1.45 -5.17 2.65
CA PRO A 31 2.69 -5.78 3.08
C PRO A 31 2.70 -7.27 2.71
N MET A 32 3.81 -7.74 2.17
CA MET A 32 4.00 -9.12 1.76
C MET A 32 5.12 -9.76 2.60
N ASP A 33 4.91 -10.98 3.08
CA ASP A 33 5.94 -11.73 3.80
C ASP A 33 6.98 -12.36 2.86
N GLU A 34 7.98 -13.02 3.43
CA GLU A 34 9.07 -13.68 2.68
C GLU A 34 8.56 -14.88 1.87
N GLU A 35 7.39 -15.42 2.22
CA GLU A 35 6.72 -16.52 1.55
C GLU A 35 5.82 -16.08 0.39
N GLY A 36 5.61 -14.77 0.21
CA GLY A 36 4.84 -14.20 -0.91
C GLY A 36 3.35 -14.00 -0.62
N TYR A 37 2.93 -13.99 0.64
CA TYR A 37 1.55 -13.73 1.04
C TYR A 37 1.34 -12.27 1.45
N VAL A 38 0.32 -11.64 0.88
CA VAL A 38 -0.10 -10.29 1.24
C VAL A 38 -0.99 -10.34 2.48
N HIS A 39 -0.62 -9.56 3.50
CA HIS A 39 -1.35 -9.46 4.77
C HIS A 39 -2.26 -8.24 4.76
N LEU A 40 -3.58 -8.46 4.87
CA LEU A 40 -4.52 -7.36 4.90
C LEU A 40 -4.38 -6.52 6.19
N PRO A 41 -4.42 -5.19 6.09
CA PRO A 41 -4.45 -4.30 7.26
C PRO A 41 -5.63 -4.63 8.19
N GLN A 42 -5.42 -4.48 9.49
CA GLN A 42 -6.44 -4.71 10.52
C GLN A 42 -7.12 -3.42 10.99
N GLU A 43 -6.73 -2.28 10.42
CA GLU A 43 -7.30 -0.97 10.73
C GLU A 43 -8.72 -0.82 10.13
N PRO A 44 -9.58 0.04 10.70
CA PRO A 44 -10.94 0.23 10.19
C PRO A 44 -11.00 0.68 8.72
N GLY A 45 -12.10 0.30 8.04
CA GLY A 45 -12.35 0.71 6.65
C GLY A 45 -11.41 0.02 5.67
N LEU A 46 -10.76 0.79 4.80
CA LEU A 46 -9.74 0.28 3.88
C LEU A 46 -8.37 0.07 4.55
N GLY A 47 -8.23 0.48 5.81
CA GLY A 47 -7.01 0.32 6.59
C GLY A 47 -5.83 1.20 6.18
N TYR A 48 -6.06 2.24 5.36
CA TYR A 48 -5.03 3.20 4.99
C TYR A 48 -4.68 4.14 6.14
N ARG A 49 -3.39 4.17 6.46
CA ARG A 49 -2.80 5.05 7.47
C ARG A 49 -2.33 6.34 6.81
N LEU A 50 -3.28 7.26 6.62
CA LEU A 50 -3.05 8.52 5.91
C LEU A 50 -2.28 9.54 6.77
N ILE A 51 -1.28 10.17 6.18
CA ILE A 51 -0.56 11.31 6.77
C ILE A 51 -1.28 12.59 6.35
N TRP A 52 -2.31 12.96 7.10
CA TRP A 52 -3.17 14.11 6.78
C TRP A 52 -2.41 15.44 6.69
N ASP A 53 -1.42 15.64 7.56
CA ASP A 53 -0.59 16.85 7.56
C ASP A 53 0.17 17.01 6.23
N TYR A 54 0.69 15.91 5.67
CA TYR A 54 1.35 15.93 4.36
C TYR A 54 0.36 16.29 3.25
N ILE A 55 -0.84 15.71 3.28
CA ILE A 55 -1.87 15.94 2.26
C ILE A 55 -2.28 17.41 2.26
N GLU A 56 -2.62 17.97 3.43
CA GLU A 56 -3.04 19.37 3.53
C GLU A 56 -1.94 20.35 3.11
N ALA A 57 -0.67 20.05 3.44
CA ALA A 57 0.47 20.87 3.05
C ALA A 57 0.78 20.84 1.53
N ASN A 58 0.27 19.86 0.79
CA ASN A 58 0.55 19.65 -0.64
C ASN A 58 -0.72 19.76 -1.52
N ARG A 59 -1.77 20.44 -1.04
CA ARG A 59 -2.98 20.69 -1.84
C ARG A 59 -2.69 21.62 -3.01
N LEU A 60 -3.34 21.35 -4.13
CA LEU A 60 -3.31 22.20 -5.32
C LEU A 60 -4.58 23.08 -5.33
N ASP A 61 -4.43 24.33 -5.79
CA ASP A 61 -5.54 25.29 -5.96
C ASP A 61 -6.45 24.95 -7.15
#